data_AF-A0A5C0DM79-F1
#
_entry.id   AF-A0A5C0DM79-F1
#
_cell.length_a   1.000
_cell.length_b   1.000
_cell.length_c   1.000
_cell.angle_alpha   90.00
_cell.angle_beta   90.00
_cell.angle_gamma   90.00
#
_symmetry.space_group_name_H-M   'P 1'
#
loop_
_entity.id
_entity.type
_entity.pdbx_description
1 polymer ?
#
loop_
_entity_poly.entity_id
_entity_poly.type
_entity_poly.pdbx_seq_one_letter_code
_entity_poly.pdbx_strand_id
1 'polypeptide(L)'
;MSQTAPISPDNFTNVPIPPSKQQKGKKPIPLLLGLLVVGGGISYAVWRTQPQKAVDTLKLSGRIEGYETEIGIKRSGRIESIAFREGAYVKKGQELIKLDDSNDQLLQ
;
A
#
# COMPACT_ATOMS: atom_id res chain seq x y z
N MET A 1 -75.35 79.32 -24.15
CA MET A 1 -74.40 80.15 -24.92
C MET A 1 -73.19 80.42 -24.03
N SER A 2 -71.99 80.51 -24.63
CA SER A 2 -70.64 80.63 -24.03
C SER A 2 -70.01 79.25 -23.68
N GLN A 3 -69.06 78.66 -24.44
CA GLN A 3 -67.73 79.15 -24.90
C GLN A 3 -66.85 79.45 -23.66
N THR A 4 -65.66 78.86 -23.43
CA THR A 4 -64.49 78.62 -24.30
C THR A 4 -63.52 77.63 -23.59
N ALA A 5 -62.70 76.88 -24.35
CA ALA A 5 -61.51 76.10 -23.91
C ALA A 5 -60.30 77.04 -23.56
N PRO A 6 -59.04 76.64 -23.16
CA PRO A 6 -58.31 75.36 -23.44
C PRO A 6 -57.13 74.90 -22.47
N ILE A 7 -56.46 73.76 -22.79
CA ILE A 7 -55.08 73.21 -22.47
C ILE A 7 -54.40 73.44 -21.08
N SER A 8 -53.67 72.52 -20.41
CA SER A 8 -52.59 71.56 -20.80
C SER A 8 -52.15 70.68 -19.57
N PRO A 9 -51.03 69.93 -19.56
CA PRO A 9 -50.84 68.52 -19.91
C PRO A 9 -50.44 67.63 -18.70
N ASP A 10 -50.01 66.39 -18.98
CA ASP A 10 -49.26 65.49 -18.09
C ASP A 10 -50.03 64.80 -16.96
N ASN A 11 -50.39 63.53 -17.20
CA ASN A 11 -50.34 62.52 -16.14
C ASN A 11 -50.22 61.14 -16.77
N PHE A 12 -49.00 60.83 -17.22
CA PHE A 12 -48.59 59.44 -17.36
C PHE A 12 -48.35 58.87 -15.96
N THR A 13 -48.92 57.69 -15.73
CA THR A 13 -48.46 56.69 -14.78
C THR A 13 -48.99 56.81 -13.36
N ASN A 14 -50.04 56.04 -13.08
CA ASN A 14 -50.06 55.18 -11.90
C ASN A 14 -51.09 54.06 -12.09
N VAL A 15 -50.63 52.94 -12.65
CA VAL A 15 -51.37 51.67 -12.57
C VAL A 15 -50.96 51.01 -11.26
N PRO A 16 -51.88 50.72 -10.32
CA PRO A 16 -51.55 50.00 -9.11
C PRO A 16 -51.18 48.55 -9.48
N ILE A 17 -49.91 48.19 -9.30
CA ILE A 17 -49.47 46.80 -9.43
C ILE A 17 -49.92 46.06 -8.16
N PRO A 18 -50.70 44.97 -8.25
CA PRO A 18 -51.12 44.22 -7.07
C PRO A 18 -49.91 43.58 -6.37
N PRO A 19 -49.92 43.44 -5.03
CA PRO A 19 -48.79 42.88 -4.31
C PRO A 19 -48.60 41.41 -4.70
N SER A 20 -47.47 41.10 -5.34
CA SER A 20 -47.12 39.72 -5.62
C SER A 20 -46.86 39.00 -4.30
N LYS A 21 -47.71 38.01 -3.98
CA LYS A 21 -47.51 37.13 -2.83
C LYS A 21 -46.20 36.37 -3.03
N GLN A 22 -45.15 36.81 -2.36
CA GLN A 22 -43.89 36.08 -2.26
C GLN A 22 -44.16 34.73 -1.58
N GLN A 23 -44.32 33.68 -2.37
CA GLN A 23 -44.42 32.31 -1.87
C GLN A 23 -43.05 31.94 -1.31
N LYS A 24 -42.94 31.99 0.02
CA LYS A 24 -41.75 31.60 0.79
C LYS A 24 -41.50 30.11 0.56
N GLY A 25 -40.65 29.78 -0.41
CA GLY A 25 -40.25 28.39 -0.69
C GLY A 25 -39.72 27.74 0.58
N LYS A 26 -40.34 26.62 0.99
CA LYS A 26 -39.90 25.86 2.16
C LYS A 26 -38.52 25.29 1.85
N LYS A 27 -37.47 25.81 2.49
CA LYS A 27 -36.10 25.32 2.31
C LYS A 27 -36.05 23.85 2.72
N PRO A 28 -35.45 22.93 1.93
CA PRO A 28 -35.42 21.49 2.22
C PRO A 28 -34.40 21.12 3.30
N ILE A 29 -34.26 21.96 4.32
CA ILE A 29 -33.35 21.79 5.45
C ILE A 29 -33.59 20.45 6.19
N PRO A 30 -34.84 20.03 6.50
CA PRO A 30 -35.03 18.75 7.19
C PRO A 30 -34.68 17.55 6.32
N LEU A 31 -34.86 17.67 4.99
CA LEU A 31 -34.49 16.63 4.04
C LEU A 31 -32.97 16.47 3.97
N LEU A 32 -32.24 17.59 3.85
CA LEU A 32 -30.77 17.60 3.86
C LEU A 32 -30.21 17.04 5.16
N LEU A 33 -30.78 17.44 6.30
CA LEU A 33 -30.36 16.95 7.60
C LEU A 33 -30.61 15.44 7.74
N GLY A 34 -31.76 14.95 7.29
CA GLY A 34 -32.05 13.51 7.23
C GLY A 34 -31.05 12.75 6.36
N LEU A 35 -30.72 13.30 5.19
CA LEU A 35 -29.75 12.70 4.26
C LEU A 35 -28.35 12.65 4.85
N LEU A 36 -27.97 13.67 5.62
CA LEU A 36 -26.67 13.75 6.30
C LEU A 36 -26.58 12.72 7.43
N VAL A 37 -27.65 12.55 8.22
CA VAL A 37 -27.73 11.54 9.28
C VAL A 37 -27.67 10.13 8.69
N VAL A 38 -28.42 9.86 7.62
CA VAL A 38 -28.42 8.54 6.95
C VAL A 38 -27.07 8.26 6.31
N GLY A 39 -26.53 9.21 5.54
CA GLY A 39 -25.21 9.09 4.90
C GLY A 39 -24.08 8.92 5.90
N GLY A 40 -24.10 9.68 7.00
CA GLY A 40 -23.15 9.56 8.10
C GLY A 40 -23.25 8.20 8.82
N GLY A 41 -24.48 7.74 9.09
CA GLY A 41 -24.73 6.44 9.72
C GLY A 41 -24.24 5.27 8.86
N ILE A 42 -24.52 5.28 7.56
CA ILE A 42 -24.03 4.28 6.61
C ILE A 42 -22.50 4.31 6.55
N SER A 43 -21.91 5.50 6.42
CA SER A 43 -20.44 5.65 6.35
C SER A 43 -19.75 5.14 7.61
N TYR A 44 -20.32 5.44 8.78
CA TYR A 44 -19.81 4.96 10.06
C TYR A 44 -19.94 3.45 10.21
N ALA A 45 -21.09 2.88 9.84
CA ALA A 45 -21.33 1.45 9.90
C ALA A 45 -20.34 0.69 9.00
N VAL A 46 -20.16 1.13 7.75
CA VAL A 46 -19.19 0.54 6.80
C VAL A 46 -17.77 0.61 7.36
N TRP A 47 -17.35 1.78 7.85
CA TRP A 47 -16.01 1.96 8.42
C TRP A 47 -15.77 1.05 9.63
N ARG A 48 -16.77 0.87 10.50
CA ARG A 48 -16.66 0.05 11.70
C ARG A 48 -16.61 -1.45 11.40
N THR A 49 -17.25 -1.89 10.32
CA THR A 49 -17.24 -3.29 9.89
C THR A 49 -16.02 -3.67 9.05
N GLN A 50 -15.15 -2.71 8.73
CA GLN A 50 -13.96 -2.98 7.94
C GLN A 50 -13.05 -3.94 8.73
N PRO A 51 -12.73 -5.14 8.18
CA PRO A 51 -11.88 -6.09 8.87
C PRO A 51 -10.51 -5.44 9.09
N GLN A 52 -10.06 -5.42 10.35
CA GLN A 52 -8.68 -5.06 10.67
C GLN A 52 -7.79 -6.07 9.94
N LYS A 53 -6.81 -5.59 9.17
CA LYS A 53 -5.88 -6.48 8.48
C LYS A 53 -5.21 -7.36 9.54
N ALA A 54 -5.50 -8.66 9.52
CA ALA A 54 -4.92 -9.61 10.45
C ALA A 54 -3.39 -9.50 10.36
N VAL A 55 -2.75 -9.22 11.49
CA VAL A 55 -1.28 -9.12 11.61
C VAL A 55 -0.69 -10.53 11.85
N ASP A 56 -1.30 -11.56 11.24
CA ASP A 56 -0.94 -12.97 11.47
C ASP A 56 0.31 -13.40 10.68
N THR A 57 0.82 -12.53 9.81
CA THR A 57 2.02 -12.80 9.01
C THR A 57 3.19 -11.95 9.51
N LEU A 58 4.05 -12.55 10.31
CA LEU A 58 5.34 -11.97 10.67
C LEU A 58 6.32 -12.12 9.49
N LYS A 59 6.67 -11.00 8.85
CA LYS A 59 7.69 -10.98 7.79
C LYS A 59 9.06 -10.91 8.43
N LEU A 60 9.88 -11.92 8.18
CA LEU A 60 11.28 -11.98 8.62
C LEU A 60 12.20 -12.01 7.42
N SER A 61 13.39 -11.45 7.59
CA SER A 61 14.51 -11.58 6.66
C SER A 61 15.68 -12.16 7.44
N GLY A 62 16.32 -13.16 6.87
CA GLY A 62 17.45 -13.84 7.50
C GLY A 62 18.26 -14.59 6.46
N ARG A 63 19.43 -15.07 6.89
CA ARG A 63 20.28 -15.96 6.10
C ARG A 63 20.25 -17.35 6.73
N ILE A 64 20.29 -18.37 5.88
CA ILE A 64 20.46 -19.76 6.31
C ILE A 64 21.96 -20.03 6.33
N GLU A 65 22.46 -20.52 7.46
CA GLU A 65 23.86 -20.88 7.64
C GLU A 65 23.98 -22.41 7.76
N GLY A 66 25.03 -22.97 7.16
CA GLY A 66 25.39 -24.38 7.28
C GLY A 66 26.54 -24.59 8.25
N TYR A 67 26.71 -25.82 8.72
CA TYR A 67 27.96 -26.21 9.38
C TYR A 67 29.05 -26.37 8.32
N GLU A 68 30.11 -25.59 8.44
CA GLU A 68 31.27 -25.65 7.55
C GLU A 68 32.49 -26.21 8.29
N THR A 69 33.36 -26.88 7.54
CA THR A 69 34.66 -27.34 8.03
C THR A 69 35.67 -27.23 6.91
N GLU A 70 36.70 -26.43 7.14
CA GLU A 70 37.84 -26.35 6.25
C GLU A 70 38.84 -27.45 6.59
N ILE A 71 39.24 -28.24 5.59
CA ILE A 71 40.20 -29.34 5.75
C ILE A 71 41.49 -28.94 5.05
N GLY A 72 42.55 -28.79 5.84
CA GLY A 72 43.90 -28.48 5.37
C GLY A 72 44.89 -29.62 5.63
N ILE A 73 46.03 -29.56 4.94
CA ILE A 73 47.11 -30.54 5.06
C ILE A 73 48.13 -30.05 6.08
N LYS A 74 48.56 -30.93 7.00
CA LYS A 74 49.55 -30.58 8.05
C LYS A 74 51.00 -30.62 7.59
N ARG A 75 51.30 -31.38 6.53
CA ARG A 75 52.65 -31.55 5.97
C ARG A 75 52.70 -31.00 4.55
N SER A 76 53.84 -30.49 4.13
CA SER A 76 54.07 -30.11 2.73
C SER A 76 54.22 -31.36 1.86
N GLY A 77 53.72 -31.31 0.63
CA GLY A 77 53.82 -32.41 -0.33
C GLY A 77 53.15 -32.05 -1.66
N ARG A 78 53.46 -32.79 -2.72
CA ARG A 78 52.77 -32.65 -4.01
C ARG A 78 51.45 -33.42 -3.96
N ILE A 79 50.38 -32.84 -4.50
CA ILE A 79 49.11 -33.58 -4.66
C ILE A 79 49.29 -34.60 -5.78
N GLU A 80 49.08 -35.87 -5.45
CA GLU A 80 49.06 -36.98 -6.40
C GLU A 80 47.68 -37.10 -7.05
N SER A 81 46.61 -37.04 -6.25
CA SER A 81 45.23 -37.16 -6.75
C SER A 81 44.22 -36.38 -5.90
N ILE A 82 43.07 -36.06 -6.52
CA ILE A 82 41.90 -35.46 -5.89
C ILE A 82 40.71 -36.37 -6.21
N ALA A 83 40.04 -36.88 -5.18
CA ALA A 83 38.99 -37.89 -5.34
C ALA A 83 37.61 -37.32 -5.69
N PHE A 84 37.37 -36.02 -5.40
CA PHE A 84 36.06 -35.38 -5.55
C PHE A 84 36.13 -34.06 -6.31
N ARG A 85 35.01 -33.72 -6.94
CA ARG A 85 34.76 -32.41 -7.52
C ARG A 85 33.84 -31.61 -6.59
N GLU A 86 33.80 -30.30 -6.80
CA GLU A 86 32.89 -29.41 -6.08
C GLU A 86 31.42 -29.88 -6.19
N GLY A 87 30.68 -29.76 -5.09
CA GLY A 87 29.29 -30.20 -4.97
C GLY A 87 29.11 -31.70 -4.73
N ALA A 88 30.19 -32.50 -4.71
CA ALA A 88 30.09 -33.92 -4.39
C ALA A 88 29.78 -34.14 -2.90
N TYR A 89 28.94 -35.14 -2.62
CA TYR A 89 28.67 -35.59 -1.27
C TYR A 89 29.80 -36.49 -0.75
N VAL A 90 30.26 -36.24 0.47
CA VAL A 90 31.35 -36.98 1.13
C VAL A 90 30.92 -37.45 2.51
N LYS A 91 31.56 -38.51 3.00
CA LYS A 91 31.34 -39.07 4.34
C LYS A 91 32.58 -38.92 5.20
N LYS A 92 32.39 -38.96 6.52
CA LYS A 92 33.51 -38.98 7.48
C LYS A 92 34.43 -40.18 7.21
N GLY A 93 35.73 -39.92 7.19
CA GLY A 93 36.76 -40.95 6.96
C GLY A 93 37.02 -41.29 5.49
N GLN A 94 36.32 -40.63 4.56
CA GLN A 94 36.56 -40.80 3.14
C GLN A 94 37.82 -40.03 2.71
N GLU A 95 38.66 -40.66 1.89
CA GLU A 95 39.87 -40.02 1.34
C GLU A 95 39.49 -38.93 0.32
N LEU A 96 39.86 -37.68 0.60
CA LEU A 96 39.55 -36.54 -0.28
C LEU A 96 40.65 -36.26 -1.30
N ILE A 97 41.90 -36.39 -0.86
CA ILE A 97 43.11 -36.14 -1.64
C ILE A 97 44.19 -37.14 -1.23
N LYS A 98 45.10 -37.44 -2.16
CA LYS A 98 46.32 -38.20 -1.89
C LYS A 98 47.54 -37.32 -2.15
N LEU A 99 48.49 -37.34 -1.23
CA LEU A 99 49.80 -36.70 -1.40
C LEU A 99 50.82 -37.73 -1.89
N ASP A 100 51.74 -37.25 -2.73
CA ASP A 100 52.91 -38.01 -3.14
C ASP A 100 53.84 -38.24 -1.94
N ASP A 101 54.11 -39.50 -1.64
CA ASP A 101 54.92 -39.97 -0.51
C ASP A 101 56.30 -40.51 -0.93
N SER A 102 56.68 -40.35 -2.20
CA SER A 102 57.93 -40.91 -2.75
C SER A 102 59.19 -40.48 -1.99
N ASN A 103 59.21 -39.26 -1.45
CA ASN A 103 60.36 -38.72 -0.71
C ASN A 103 60.36 -39.08 0.79
N ASP A 104 59.22 -39.47 1.36
CA ASP A 104 59.09 -39.81 2.78
C ASP A 104 59.70 -41.17 3.10
N GLN A 105 59.74 -42.07 2.11
CA GLN A 105 60.32 -43.42 2.23
C GLN A 105 61.86 -43.41 2.36
N LEU A 106 62.52 -42.29 2.05
CA LEU A 106 63.98 -42.14 2.11
C LEU A 106 64.50 -41.77 3.52
N LEU A 107 63.60 -41.53 4.49
CA LEU A 107 63.92 -41.06 5.84
C LEU A 107 63.62 -42.10 6.95
N GLN A 108 63.32 -43.35 6.58
CA GLN A 108 63.18 -44.49 7.50
C GLN A 108 64.40 -45.41 7.40
#